data_AF-A0A2T6E9M5-F1
#
_entry.id   AF-A0A2T6E9M5-F1
#
_cell.length_a   1.000
_cell.length_b   1.000
_cell.length_c   1.000
_cell.angle_alpha   90.00
_cell.angle_beta   90.00
_cell.angle_gamma   90.00
#
_symmetry.space_group_name_H-M   'P 1'
#
loop_
_entity.id
_entity.type
_entity.pdbx_description
1 polymer ?
#
loop_
_entity_poly.entity_id
_entity_poly.type
_entity_poly.pdbx_seq_one_letter_code
_entity_poly.pdbx_strand_id
1 'polypeptide(L)'
;MPDLIVSLQQLPAPPDLPQDCQLQSAQAWDREVIVDWVRREFGTGWASEVANGLSGHPSRVLVARHGAQLLGFACFDVTFPGFFGPTGVSEAARGLGLGKALLVESLHRLKQRGYVYGFIGDAGPVEFYRKTVGAVAVPDELTGGYTEPLQP
;
A
#
# COMPACT_ATOMS: atom_id res chain seq x y z
N MET A 1 -14.07 4.74 -6.45
CA MET A 1 -14.27 3.30 -6.19
C MET A 1 -14.65 3.15 -4.72
N PRO A 2 -15.24 2.04 -4.25
CA PRO A 2 -15.62 1.93 -2.84
C PRO A 2 -14.40 1.77 -1.95
N ASP A 3 -14.50 2.24 -0.71
CA ASP A 3 -13.58 1.85 0.35
C ASP A 3 -13.95 0.44 0.85
N LEU A 4 -12.96 -0.34 1.24
CA LEU A 4 -13.17 -1.66 1.85
C LEU A 4 -12.66 -1.68 3.28
N ILE A 5 -13.29 -2.49 4.14
CA ILE A 5 -12.85 -2.79 5.50
C ILE A 5 -12.41 -4.25 5.59
N VAL A 6 -11.36 -4.51 6.37
CA VAL A 6 -10.81 -5.85 6.61
C VAL A 6 -10.49 -6.08 8.09
N SER A 7 -10.78 -7.28 8.58
CA SER A 7 -10.34 -7.72 9.91
C SER A 7 -8.84 -8.05 9.89
N LEU A 8 -8.07 -7.38 10.74
CA LEU A 8 -6.63 -7.64 10.85
C LEU A 8 -6.34 -8.90 11.71
N GLN A 9 -7.36 -9.49 12.31
CA GLN A 9 -7.21 -10.69 13.14
C GLN A 9 -7.09 -11.98 12.33
N GLN A 10 -7.64 -12.00 11.12
CA GLN A 10 -7.74 -13.18 10.26
C GLN A 10 -6.92 -13.06 8.97
N LEU A 11 -5.82 -12.29 9.03
CA LEU A 11 -4.95 -12.10 7.87
C LEU A 11 -4.24 -13.41 7.49
N PRO A 12 -4.10 -13.72 6.19
CA PRO A 12 -3.26 -14.82 5.75
C PRO A 12 -1.79 -14.54 6.09
N ALA A 13 -0.95 -15.58 6.09
CA ALA A 13 0.48 -15.38 6.10
C ALA A 13 0.91 -14.59 4.84
N PRO A 14 1.97 -13.76 4.92
CA PRO A 14 2.59 -13.17 3.73
C PRO A 14 2.91 -14.27 2.71
N PRO A 15 2.55 -14.09 1.42
CA PRO A 15 2.86 -15.07 0.39
C PRO A 15 4.37 -15.13 0.14
N ASP A 16 4.83 -16.26 -0.40
CA ASP A 16 6.19 -16.36 -0.92
C ASP A 16 6.42 -15.33 -2.02
N LEU A 17 7.61 -14.74 -2.00
CA LEU A 17 8.05 -13.81 -3.04
C LEU A 17 8.68 -14.60 -4.20
N PRO A 18 8.64 -14.04 -5.43
CA PRO A 18 9.45 -14.56 -6.52
C PRO A 18 10.93 -14.63 -6.13
N GLN A 19 11.68 -15.53 -6.78
CA GLN A 19 13.11 -15.68 -6.55
C GLN A 19 13.83 -14.32 -6.66
N ASP A 20 14.74 -14.06 -5.74
CA ASP A 20 15.55 -12.83 -5.63
C ASP A 20 14.78 -11.52 -5.40
N CYS A 21 13.45 -11.59 -5.23
CA CYS A 21 12.64 -10.45 -4.81
C CYS A 21 12.59 -10.33 -3.29
N GLN A 22 12.57 -9.09 -2.81
CA GLN A 22 12.52 -8.76 -1.38
C GLN A 22 11.46 -7.72 -1.10
N LEU A 23 10.82 -7.84 0.06
CA LEU A 23 9.91 -6.86 0.61
C LEU A 23 10.52 -6.29 1.90
N GLN A 24 10.60 -4.97 2.00
CA GLN A 24 11.17 -4.31 3.19
C GLN A 24 10.57 -2.93 3.40
N SER A 25 10.76 -2.37 4.61
CA SER A 25 10.54 -0.95 4.84
C SER A 25 11.46 -0.14 3.93
N ALA A 26 10.95 0.95 3.37
CA ALA A 26 11.77 1.94 2.68
C ALA A 26 12.84 2.49 3.63
N GLN A 27 14.06 2.62 3.11
CA GLN A 27 15.20 3.14 3.87
C GLN A 27 15.34 4.64 3.65
N ALA A 28 15.94 5.33 4.61
CA ALA A 28 16.05 6.80 4.58
C ALA A 28 16.85 7.30 3.37
N TRP A 29 17.91 6.59 2.96
CA TRP A 29 18.75 6.95 1.82
C TRP A 29 18.09 6.70 0.46
N ASP A 30 17.00 5.93 0.41
CA ASP A 30 16.25 5.64 -0.83
C ASP A 30 15.10 6.63 -1.09
N ARG A 31 14.91 7.61 -0.20
CA ARG A 31 13.73 8.52 -0.21
C ARG A 31 13.46 9.13 -1.58
N GLU A 32 14.43 9.88 -2.11
CA GLU A 32 14.23 10.65 -3.34
C GLU A 32 14.05 9.73 -4.55
N VAL A 33 14.81 8.62 -4.61
CA VAL A 33 14.66 7.61 -5.66
C VAL A 33 13.25 7.00 -5.67
N ILE A 34 12.70 6.69 -4.50
CA ILE A 34 11.34 6.14 -4.37
C ILE A 34 10.31 7.18 -4.79
N VAL A 35 10.41 8.42 -4.30
CA VAL A 35 9.44 9.50 -4.60
C VAL A 35 9.43 9.82 -6.09
N ASP A 36 10.60 9.97 -6.71
CA ASP A 36 10.71 10.28 -8.13
C ASP A 36 10.23 9.12 -9.01
N TRP A 37 10.49 7.88 -8.60
CA TRP A 37 9.96 6.71 -9.29
C TRP A 37 8.42 6.67 -9.22
N VAL A 38 7.84 6.88 -8.03
CA VAL A 38 6.38 6.93 -7.89
C VAL A 38 5.77 8.08 -8.69
N ARG A 39 6.40 9.26 -8.68
CA ARG A 39 5.93 10.41 -9.45
C ARG A 39 5.88 10.12 -10.94
N ARG A 40 6.91 9.46 -11.48
CA ARG A 40 6.99 9.10 -12.91
C ARG A 40 5.96 8.05 -13.31
N GLU A 41 5.78 7.02 -12.49
CA GLU A 41 4.99 5.83 -12.86
C GLU A 41 3.51 5.95 -12.45
N PHE A 42 3.20 6.67 -11.37
CA PHE A 42 1.87 6.73 -10.76
C PHE A 42 1.36 8.17 -10.51
N GLY A 43 2.18 9.18 -10.82
CA GLY A 43 1.78 10.58 -10.77
C GLY A 43 2.05 11.28 -9.43
N THR A 44 1.83 12.60 -9.44
CA THR A 44 2.23 13.51 -8.35
C THR A 44 1.44 13.28 -7.05
N GLY A 45 0.15 12.90 -7.13
CA GLY A 45 -0.67 12.65 -5.94
C GLY A 45 -0.07 11.57 -5.04
N TRP A 46 0.14 10.38 -5.61
CA TRP A 46 0.73 9.26 -4.86
C TRP A 46 2.18 9.52 -4.44
N ALA A 47 2.95 10.28 -5.23
CA ALA A 47 4.29 10.68 -4.83
C ALA A 47 4.30 11.54 -3.55
N SER A 48 3.31 12.45 -3.39
CA SER A 48 3.15 13.25 -2.18
C SER A 48 2.80 12.40 -0.97
N GLU A 49 1.90 11.43 -1.13
CA GLU A 49 1.52 10.50 -0.06
C GLU A 49 2.72 9.63 0.35
N VAL A 50 3.47 9.10 -0.61
CA VAL A 50 4.70 8.34 -0.36
C VAL A 50 5.73 9.20 0.37
N ALA A 51 5.93 10.46 -0.04
CA ALA A 51 6.82 11.38 0.66
C ALA A 51 6.41 11.62 2.12
N ASN A 52 5.11 11.68 2.42
CA ASN A 52 4.59 11.75 3.79
C ASN A 52 4.84 10.44 4.57
N GLY A 53 4.65 9.28 3.94
CA GLY A 53 4.94 7.97 4.54
C GLY A 53 6.43 7.78 4.87
N LEU A 54 7.31 8.37 4.05
CA LEU A 54 8.77 8.35 4.23
C LEU A 54 9.29 9.32 5.28
N SER A 55 8.47 10.22 5.82
CA SER A 55 8.88 11.20 6.84
C SER A 55 8.94 10.62 8.26
N GLY A 56 8.45 9.40 8.48
CA GLY A 56 8.50 8.71 9.77
C GLY A 56 9.61 7.65 9.87
N HIS A 57 10.03 7.32 11.09
CA HIS A 57 10.94 6.21 11.38
C HIS A 57 10.38 5.31 12.49
N PRO A 58 10.10 4.02 12.22
CA PRO A 58 10.25 3.32 10.94
C PRO A 58 9.31 3.87 9.85
N SER A 59 9.71 3.74 8.59
CA SER A 59 8.92 4.21 7.45
C SER A 59 7.57 3.50 7.37
N ARG A 60 6.55 4.25 6.96
CA ARG A 60 5.20 3.76 6.63
C ARG A 60 5.06 3.36 5.15
N VAL A 61 6.18 3.21 4.45
CA VAL A 61 6.26 2.77 3.06
C VAL A 61 7.02 1.46 2.99
N LEU A 62 6.39 0.46 2.38
CA LEU A 62 7.02 -0.78 1.96
C LEU A 62 7.49 -0.66 0.52
N VAL A 63 8.62 -1.29 0.22
CA VAL A 63 9.15 -1.43 -1.15
C VAL A 63 9.36 -2.89 -1.48
N ALA A 64 8.91 -3.27 -2.68
CA ALA A 64 9.26 -4.53 -3.32
C ALA A 64 10.39 -4.27 -4.31
N ARG A 65 11.47 -5.06 -4.24
CA ARG A 65 12.66 -4.86 -5.07
C ARG A 65 13.30 -6.17 -5.52
N HIS A 66 14.07 -6.10 -6.59
CA HIS A 66 14.99 -7.15 -7.03
C HIS A 66 16.39 -6.54 -7.13
N GLY A 67 17.29 -6.93 -6.22
CA GLY A 67 18.58 -6.24 -6.06
C GLY A 67 18.41 -4.74 -5.80
N ALA A 68 18.94 -3.90 -6.68
CA ALA A 68 18.81 -2.43 -6.63
C ALA A 68 17.56 -1.90 -7.38
N GLN A 69 16.82 -2.77 -8.08
CA GLN A 69 15.68 -2.36 -8.88
C GLN A 69 14.41 -2.28 -8.04
N LEU A 70 13.79 -1.11 -7.99
CA LEU A 70 12.46 -0.93 -7.39
C LEU A 70 11.38 -1.51 -8.32
N LEU A 71 10.57 -2.42 -7.79
CA LEU A 71 9.51 -3.12 -8.52
C LEU A 71 8.11 -2.73 -8.04
N GLY A 72 7.96 -2.24 -6.81
CA GLY A 72 6.68 -1.81 -6.29
C GLY A 72 6.77 -1.16 -4.92
N PHE A 73 5.65 -0.57 -4.49
CA PHE A 73 5.54 0.09 -3.21
C PHE A 73 4.13 -0.06 -2.63
N ALA A 74 4.02 0.11 -1.31
CA ALA A 74 2.75 0.27 -0.63
C ALA A 74 2.90 1.17 0.59
N CYS A 75 1.94 2.06 0.74
CA CYS A 75 1.77 2.87 1.94
C CYS A 75 0.77 2.20 2.89
N PHE A 76 1.00 2.36 4.19
CA PHE A 76 0.07 1.96 5.23
C PHE A 76 0.04 3.04 6.32
N ASP A 77 -1.15 3.37 6.82
CA ASP A 77 -1.35 4.40 7.83
C ASP A 77 -0.85 5.78 7.36
N VAL A 78 -0.95 6.09 6.05
CA VAL A 78 -0.41 7.31 5.42
C VAL A 78 -1.48 8.29 5.01
N THR A 79 -2.35 7.92 4.06
CA THR A 79 -3.43 8.77 3.55
C THR A 79 -4.40 9.13 4.68
N PHE A 80 -4.81 8.11 5.42
CA PHE A 80 -5.61 8.21 6.64
C PHE A 80 -5.16 7.15 7.66
N PRO A 81 -5.46 7.34 8.97
CA PRO A 81 -5.17 6.34 9.98
C PRO A 81 -5.82 4.98 9.68
N GLY A 82 -5.04 3.90 9.73
CA GLY A 82 -5.53 2.54 9.49
C GLY A 82 -5.78 2.18 8.01
N PHE A 83 -5.46 3.06 7.06
CA PHE A 83 -5.64 2.79 5.63
C PHE A 83 -4.42 2.12 5.00
N PHE A 84 -4.67 1.16 4.11
CA PHE A 84 -3.73 0.68 3.11
C PHE A 84 -3.94 1.46 1.82
N GLY A 85 -2.85 1.95 1.24
CA GLY A 85 -2.86 2.77 0.03
C GLY A 85 -2.06 4.07 0.21
N PRO A 86 -1.56 4.66 -0.89
CA PRO A 86 -1.55 4.10 -2.24
C PRO A 86 -0.61 2.89 -2.37
N THR A 87 -0.77 2.12 -3.44
CA THR A 87 0.10 0.98 -3.77
C THR A 87 0.26 0.83 -5.27
N GLY A 88 1.45 0.44 -5.72
CA GLY A 88 1.75 0.25 -7.12
C GLY A 88 2.84 -0.79 -7.36
N VAL A 89 2.72 -1.52 -8.45
CA VAL A 89 3.73 -2.44 -8.96
C VAL A 89 4.05 -2.04 -10.39
N SER A 90 5.35 -2.00 -10.72
CA SER A 90 5.83 -1.70 -12.07
C SER A 90 5.17 -2.61 -13.09
N GLU A 91 4.91 -2.10 -14.29
CA GLU A 91 4.21 -2.88 -15.32
C GLU A 91 4.92 -4.20 -15.63
N ALA A 92 6.26 -4.17 -15.72
CA ALA A 92 7.08 -5.35 -15.96
C ALA A 92 7.05 -6.40 -14.83
N ALA A 93 6.64 -6.03 -13.62
CA ALA A 93 6.57 -6.92 -12.46
C ALA A 93 5.13 -7.31 -12.07
N ARG A 94 4.13 -6.90 -12.85
CA ARG A 94 2.73 -7.32 -12.65
C ARG A 94 2.59 -8.82 -12.90
N GLY A 95 1.63 -9.45 -12.21
CA GLY A 95 1.41 -10.90 -12.29
C GLY A 95 2.38 -11.76 -11.47
N LEU A 96 3.46 -11.18 -10.91
CA LEU A 96 4.43 -11.89 -10.07
C LEU A 96 4.01 -12.04 -8.60
N GLY A 97 2.79 -11.64 -8.24
CA GLY A 97 2.29 -11.72 -6.86
C GLY A 97 2.81 -10.62 -5.90
N LEU A 98 3.66 -9.68 -6.36
CA LEU A 98 4.20 -8.60 -5.52
C LEU A 98 3.12 -7.72 -4.89
N GLY A 99 2.05 -7.40 -5.64
CA GLY A 99 0.94 -6.60 -5.11
C GLY A 99 0.22 -7.30 -3.95
N LYS A 100 0.08 -8.63 -4.02
CA LYS A 100 -0.47 -9.46 -2.93
C LYS A 100 0.45 -9.43 -1.71
N ALA A 101 1.75 -9.57 -1.91
CA ALA A 101 2.73 -9.52 -0.83
C ALA A 101 2.74 -8.15 -0.13
N LEU A 102 2.76 -7.07 -0.90
CA LEU A 102 2.68 -5.69 -0.42
C LEU A 102 1.42 -5.43 0.40
N LEU A 103 0.26 -5.90 -0.07
CA LEU A 103 -1.00 -5.80 0.66
C LEU A 103 -0.95 -6.52 2.00
N VAL A 104 -0.62 -7.81 2.00
CA VAL A 104 -0.68 -8.64 3.22
C VAL A 104 0.30 -8.15 4.28
N GLU A 105 1.54 -7.83 3.89
CA GLU A 105 2.54 -7.29 4.82
C GLU A 105 2.13 -5.93 5.38
N SER A 106 1.59 -5.02 4.56
CA SER A 106 1.09 -3.73 5.05
C SER A 106 -0.03 -3.88 6.08
N LEU A 107 -0.96 -4.82 5.88
CA LEU A 107 -2.03 -5.08 6.85
C LEU A 107 -1.49 -5.71 8.14
N HIS A 108 -0.48 -6.59 8.07
CA HIS A 108 0.21 -7.08 9.26
C HIS A 108 0.89 -5.94 10.03
N ARG A 109 1.44 -4.94 9.33
CA ARG A 109 2.03 -3.76 9.97
C ARG A 109 0.98 -2.87 10.62
N LEU A 110 -0.19 -2.69 10.01
CA LEU A 110 -1.32 -2.05 10.69
C LEU A 110 -1.70 -2.81 11.96
N LYS A 111 -1.76 -4.15 11.91
CA LYS A 111 -2.04 -4.97 13.08
C LYS A 111 -1.00 -4.76 14.19
N GLN A 112 0.28 -4.76 13.84
CA GLN A 112 1.38 -4.53 14.78
C GLN A 112 1.35 -3.13 15.42
N ARG A 113 0.76 -2.15 14.74
CA ARG A 113 0.54 -0.80 15.27
C ARG A 113 -0.66 -0.70 16.22
N GLY A 114 -1.38 -1.80 16.44
CA GLY A 114 -2.51 -1.87 17.38
C GLY A 114 -3.88 -1.68 16.72
N TYR A 115 -3.96 -1.59 15.40
CA TYR A 115 -5.24 -1.56 14.70
C TYR A 115 -5.90 -2.95 14.74
N VAL A 116 -7.22 -2.97 14.97
CA VAL A 116 -8.04 -4.21 14.93
C VAL A 116 -8.63 -4.44 13.54
N TYR A 117 -8.97 -3.35 12.85
CA TYR A 117 -9.48 -3.32 11.48
C TYR A 117 -8.58 -2.42 10.64
N GLY A 118 -8.48 -2.72 9.35
CA GLY A 118 -7.83 -1.87 8.37
C GLY A 118 -8.81 -1.48 7.27
N PHE A 119 -8.50 -0.39 6.58
CA PHE A 119 -9.26 0.08 5.43
C PHE A 119 -8.41 -0.01 4.16
N ILE A 120 -9.06 -0.13 3.01
CA ILE A 120 -8.44 -0.12 1.69
C ILE A 120 -9.16 0.97 0.92
N GLY A 121 -8.47 2.10 0.73
CA GLY A 121 -9.05 3.30 0.13
C GLY A 121 -9.13 3.22 -1.39
N ASP A 122 -10.20 3.74 -1.97
CA ASP A 122 -10.45 3.80 -3.42
C ASP A 122 -10.10 2.46 -4.13
N ALA A 123 -10.67 1.36 -3.61
CA ALA A 123 -10.19 0.03 -3.93
C ALA A 123 -10.57 -0.44 -5.34
N GLY A 124 -9.56 -0.72 -6.16
CA GLY A 124 -9.73 -1.36 -7.46
C GLY A 124 -8.59 -2.34 -7.80
N PRO A 125 -8.88 -3.58 -8.24
CA PRO A 125 -10.19 -4.23 -8.33
C PRO A 125 -10.66 -4.82 -6.97
N VAL A 126 -11.91 -4.58 -6.56
CA VAL A 126 -12.49 -5.03 -5.28
C VAL A 126 -12.34 -6.55 -5.05
N GLU A 127 -12.56 -7.34 -6.10
CA GLU A 127 -12.52 -8.80 -6.02
C GLU A 127 -11.13 -9.34 -5.63
N PHE A 128 -10.06 -8.62 -5.98
CA PHE A 128 -8.70 -8.97 -5.56
C PHE A 128 -8.56 -8.90 -4.03
N TYR A 129 -9.03 -7.81 -3.42
CA TYR A 129 -8.97 -7.61 -1.96
C TYR A 129 -9.88 -8.59 -1.22
N ARG A 130 -11.09 -8.80 -1.73
CA ARG A 130 -12.04 -9.77 -1.18
C ARG A 130 -11.44 -11.18 -1.13
N LYS A 131 -10.87 -11.67 -2.23
CA LYS A 131 -10.24 -13.00 -2.30
C LYS A 131 -8.96 -13.11 -1.47
N THR A 132 -8.19 -12.03 -1.38
CA THR A 132 -6.86 -12.07 -0.75
C THR A 132 -6.93 -11.98 0.77
N VAL A 133 -7.74 -11.07 1.30
CA VAL A 133 -7.74 -10.74 2.73
C VAL A 133 -9.14 -10.73 3.35
N GLY A 134 -10.17 -11.12 2.59
CA GLY A 134 -11.56 -11.12 3.08
C GLY A 134 -12.13 -9.72 3.28
N ALA A 135 -11.59 -8.71 2.58
CA ALA A 135 -12.11 -7.35 2.67
C ALA A 135 -13.54 -7.27 2.12
N VAL A 136 -14.39 -6.47 2.77
CA VAL A 136 -15.78 -6.21 2.38
C VAL A 136 -15.99 -4.73 2.14
N ALA A 137 -16.94 -4.37 1.30
CA ALA A 137 -17.26 -2.96 1.04
C ALA A 137 -17.74 -2.28 2.33
N VAL A 138 -17.24 -1.07 2.56
CA VAL A 138 -17.83 -0.15 3.52
C VAL A 138 -19.21 0.28 2.97
N PRO A 139 -20.28 0.30 3.78
CA PRO A 139 -21.59 0.79 3.36
C PRO A 139 -21.52 2.19 2.74
N ASP A 140 -22.26 2.42 1.67
CA ASP A 140 -22.20 3.68 0.89
C ASP A 140 -22.59 4.91 1.72
N GLU A 141 -23.37 4.73 2.79
CA GLU A 141 -23.74 5.82 3.72
C GLU A 141 -22.57 6.31 4.57
N LEU A 142 -21.52 5.50 4.71
CA LEU A 142 -20.28 5.85 5.39
C LEU A 142 -19.30 6.40 4.34
N THR A 143 -19.55 7.62 3.88
CA THR A 143 -18.71 8.32 2.88
C THR A 143 -17.24 8.36 3.31
N GLY A 144 -16.33 8.05 2.37
CA GLY A 144 -14.88 8.10 2.58
C GLY A 144 -14.35 9.52 2.81
N GLY A 145 -13.12 9.63 3.33
CA GLY A 145 -12.49 10.91 3.70
C GLY A 145 -11.93 11.73 2.53
N TYR A 146 -12.04 11.23 1.30
CA TYR A 146 -11.46 11.88 0.12
C TYR A 146 -12.26 13.12 -0.29
N THR A 147 -11.59 14.26 -0.42
CA THR A 147 -12.16 15.53 -0.90
C THR A 147 -11.43 16.02 -2.15
N GLU A 148 -12.00 17.02 -2.82
CA GLU A 148 -11.36 17.64 -3.99
C GLU A 148 -9.94 18.14 -3.65
N PRO A 149 -8.91 17.72 -4.41
CA PRO A 149 -7.55 18.23 -4.23
C PRO A 149 -7.47 19.73 -4.54
N LEU A 150 -6.56 20.43 -3.85
CA LEU A 150 -6.24 21.82 -4.16
C LEU A 150 -5.71 21.95 -5.59
N GLN A 151 -6.14 23.00 -6.30
CA GLN A 151 -5.62 23.38 -7.62
C GLN A 151 -4.53 24.46 -7.49
N PRO A 152 -3.56 24.50 -8.42
CA PRO A 152 -2.50 25.51 -8.42
C PRO A 152 -3.00 26.95 -8.59
#